data_AF-A0A0C2FHN6-F1
#
_entry.id   AF-A0A0C2FHN6-F1
#
_cell.length_a   1.000
_cell.length_b   1.000
_cell.length_c   1.000
_cell.angle_alpha   90.00
_cell.angle_beta   90.00
_cell.angle_gamma   90.00
#
_symmetry.space_group_name_H-M   'P 1'
#
loop_
_entity.id
_entity.type
_entity.pdbx_description
1 polymer ?
#
loop_
_entity_poly.entity_id
_entity_poly.type
_entity_poly.pdbx_seq_one_letter_code
_entity_poly.pdbx_strand_id
1 'polypeptide(L)'
;MDTSTYISNGEWQLVSAPAEREVTYYQCCPEPYPSIKFYMHLKRRSLFHIFNIITPSLLISGMTLLGFCLPAHDMSEKIGFR
;
A
#
# COMPACT_ATOMS: atom_id res chain seq x y z
N MET A 1 16.39 -16.00 11.08
CA MET A 1 16.76 -15.48 9.75
C MET A 1 17.42 -14.14 10.00
N ASP A 2 18.65 -13.93 9.51
CA ASP A 2 19.36 -12.68 9.75
C ASP A 2 18.74 -11.55 8.91
N THR A 3 18.25 -10.50 9.56
CA THR A 3 17.64 -9.33 8.89
C THR A 3 18.55 -8.10 8.96
N SER A 4 19.84 -8.27 9.27
CA SER A 4 20.76 -7.14 9.49
C SER A 4 21.02 -6.31 8.22
N THR A 5 20.90 -6.94 7.04
CA THR A 5 21.05 -6.28 5.72
C THR A 5 19.71 -5.91 5.08
N TYR A 6 18.60 -5.94 5.83
CA TYR A 6 17.30 -5.59 5.26
C TYR A 6 17.22 -4.08 4.98
N ILE A 7 17.23 -3.73 3.70
CA ILE A 7 16.98 -2.36 3.24
C ILE A 7 15.48 -2.12 3.31
N SER A 8 15.05 -1.30 4.27
CA SER A 8 13.66 -0.92 4.43
C SER A 8 13.17 -0.14 3.21
N ASN A 9 12.20 -0.69 2.49
CA ASN A 9 11.52 0.02 1.41
C ASN A 9 10.35 0.85 1.96
N GLY A 10 10.13 2.05 1.42
CA GLY A 10 9.04 2.95 1.85
C GLY A 10 7.63 2.40 1.59
N GLU A 11 7.49 1.42 0.68
CA GLU A 11 6.19 0.82 0.31
C GLU A 11 5.88 -0.48 1.09
N TRP A 12 6.89 -1.22 1.55
CA TRP A 12 6.71 -2.56 2.13
C TRP A 12 7.48 -2.69 3.44
N GLN A 13 6.77 -2.97 4.52
CA GLN A 13 7.33 -3.26 5.83
C GLN A 13 7.42 -4.79 6.00
N LEU A 14 8.63 -5.30 6.26
CA LEU A 14 8.80 -6.68 6.72
C LEU A 14 8.21 -6.82 8.13
N VAL A 15 7.17 -7.65 8.27
CA VAL A 15 6.49 -7.90 9.56
C VAL A 15 7.17 -9.04 10.30
N SER A 16 7.46 -10.12 9.59
CA SER A 16 8.14 -11.29 10.13
C SER A 16 8.68 -12.17 9.00
N ALA A 17 9.75 -12.90 9.27
CA ALA A 17 10.32 -13.86 8.34
C ALA A 17 10.64 -15.20 9.04
N PRO A 18 9.61 -16.01 9.38
CA PRO A 18 9.84 -17.31 10.00
C PRO A 18 10.43 -18.30 8.99
N ALA A 19 11.39 -19.08 9.47
CA ALA A 19 11.97 -20.20 8.73
C ALA A 19 11.49 -21.49 9.39
N GLU A 20 10.82 -22.35 8.63
CA GLU A 20 10.34 -23.65 9.09
C GLU A 20 11.14 -24.76 8.42
N ARG A 21 11.62 -25.71 9.23
CA ARG A 21 12.29 -26.91 8.73
C ARG A 21 11.25 -28.02 8.62
N GLU A 22 11.00 -28.49 7.41
CA GLU A 22 10.10 -29.61 7.14
C GLU A 22 10.91 -30.81 6.65
N VAL A 23 10.74 -31.95 7.29
CA VAL A 23 11.36 -33.20 6.87
C VAL A 23 10.30 -34.06 6.22
N THR A 24 10.43 -34.29 4.91
CA THR A 24 9.44 -35.00 4.11
C THR A 24 9.96 -36.38 3.75
N TYR A 25 9.13 -37.41 3.97
CA TYR A 25 9.38 -38.78 3.52
C TYR A 25 8.58 -39.03 2.25
N TYR A 26 9.26 -39.25 1.13
CA TYR A 26 8.61 -39.54 -0.14
C TYR A 26 8.30 -41.04 -0.26
N GLN A 27 7.21 -41.38 -0.96
CA GLN A 27 6.80 -42.78 -1.17
C GLN A 27 7.85 -43.61 -1.94
N CYS A 28 8.80 -42.97 -2.63
CA CYS A 28 9.84 -43.65 -3.40
C CYS A 28 11.02 -44.14 -2.55
N CYS A 29 11.30 -43.53 -1.39
CA CYS A 29 12.49 -43.83 -0.58
C CYS A 29 12.21 -43.67 0.93
N PRO A 30 12.74 -44.58 1.79
CA PRO A 30 12.61 -44.47 3.25
C PRO A 30 13.50 -43.38 3.87
N GLU A 31 14.30 -42.69 3.07
CA GLU A 31 15.27 -41.69 3.53
C GLU A 31 14.59 -40.32 3.78
N PRO A 32 14.88 -39.63 4.89
CA PRO A 32 14.30 -38.31 5.16
C PRO A 32 14.90 -37.23 4.26
N TYR A 33 14.06 -36.47 3.56
CA TYR A 33 14.47 -35.29 2.79
C TYR A 33 14.18 -34.00 3.57
N PRO A 34 15.19 -33.38 4.22
CA PRO A 34 15.00 -32.11 4.90
C PRO A 34 14.88 -30.97 3.88
N SER A 35 13.81 -30.19 4.00
CA SER A 35 13.60 -28.94 3.28
C SER A 35 13.45 -27.79 4.26
N ILE A 36 13.86 -26.59 3.87
CA ILE A 36 13.70 -25.37 4.67
C ILE A 36 12.77 -24.44 3.90
N LYS A 37 11.62 -24.14 4.48
CA LYS A 37 10.63 -23.20 3.95
C LYS A 37 10.84 -21.84 4.60
N PHE A 38 11.09 -20.83 3.78
CA PHE A 38 11.19 -19.45 4.23
C PHE A 38 9.88 -18.73 3.93
N TYR A 39 9.21 -18.24 4.96
CA TYR A 39 8.01 -17.43 4.82
C TYR A 39 8.38 -15.97 5.01
N MET A 40 7.97 -15.11 4.08
CA MET A 40 8.19 -13.66 4.17
C MET A 40 6.85 -12.96 4.33
N HIS A 41 6.57 -12.44 5.52
CA HIS A 41 5.37 -11.65 5.78
C HIS A 41 5.68 -10.17 5.52
N LEU A 42 5.17 -9.66 4.40
CA LEU A 42 5.29 -8.25 4.02
C LEU A 42 3.96 -7.54 4.23
N LYS A 43 3.97 -6.39 4.89
CA LYS A 43 2.82 -5.49 5.04
C LYS A 43 3.03 -4.25 4.18
N ARG A 44 2.04 -3.95 3.33
CA ARG A 44 2.07 -2.74 2.50
C ARG A 44 1.85 -1.49 3.36
N ARG A 45 2.78 -0.52 3.30
CA ARG A 45 2.64 0.80 3.90
C ARG A 45 2.12 1.77 2.83
N SER A 46 0.81 1.80 2.64
CA SER A 46 0.15 2.73 1.70
C SER A 46 0.02 4.16 2.23
N LEU A 47 0.47 4.45 3.47
CA LEU A 47 0.18 5.72 4.14
C LEU A 47 0.65 6.94 3.34
N PHE A 48 1.87 6.94 2.81
CA PHE A 48 2.38 8.08 2.04
C PHE A 48 1.66 8.24 0.69
N HIS A 49 1.29 7.13 0.05
CA HIS A 49 0.54 7.14 -1.21
C HIS A 49 -0.91 7.62 -1.01
N ILE A 50 -1.53 7.19 0.09
CA ILE A 50 -2.85 7.66 0.53
C ILE A 50 -2.80 9.16 0.82
N PHE A 51 -1.87 9.65 1.64
CA PHE A 51 -1.80 11.09 1.90
C PHE A 51 -1.50 11.89 0.63
N ASN A 52 -0.60 11.44 -0.24
CA ASN A 52 -0.20 12.22 -1.41
C ASN A 52 -1.22 12.17 -2.56
N ILE A 53 -2.09 11.15 -2.63
CA ILE A 53 -3.12 11.02 -3.69
C ILE A 53 -4.53 11.34 -3.18
N ILE A 54 -4.88 10.95 -1.96
CA ILE A 54 -6.20 11.22 -1.37
C ILE A 54 -6.33 12.69 -0.97
N THR A 55 -5.26 13.33 -0.47
CA THR A 55 -5.33 14.76 -0.12
C THR A 55 -5.66 15.64 -1.33
N PRO A 56 -4.95 15.58 -2.49
CA PRO A 56 -5.32 16.40 -3.63
C PRO A 56 -6.70 16.04 -4.19
N SER A 57 -7.12 14.77 -4.17
CA SER A 57 -8.44 14.38 -4.68
C SER A 57 -9.59 14.87 -3.79
N LEU A 58 -9.43 14.80 -2.46
CA LEU A 58 -10.39 15.37 -1.51
C LEU A 58 -10.44 16.90 -1.60
N LEU A 59 -9.29 17.57 -1.79
CA LEU A 59 -9.25 19.02 -1.99
C LEU A 59 -9.99 19.42 -3.27
N ILE A 60 -9.75 18.74 -4.40
CA ILE A 60 -10.42 19.03 -5.67
C ILE A 60 -11.93 18.74 -5.58
N SER A 61 -12.31 17.61 -4.98
CA SER A 61 -13.71 17.26 -4.76
C SER A 61 -14.40 18.28 -3.84
N GLY A 62 -13.74 18.69 -2.76
CA GLY A 62 -14.21 19.73 -1.86
C GLY A 62 -14.35 21.09 -2.53
N MET A 63 -13.35 21.52 -3.31
CA MET A 63 -13.42 22.77 -4.09
C MET A 63 -14.52 22.73 -5.14
N THR A 64 -14.73 21.59 -5.79
CA THR A 64 -15.82 21.39 -6.77
C THR A 64 -17.18 21.47 -6.08
N LEU A 65 -17.36 20.75 -4.97
CA LEU A 65 -18.60 20.79 -4.18
C LEU A 65 -18.86 22.18 -3.61
N LEU A 66 -17.82 22.86 -3.10
CA LEU A 66 -17.90 24.25 -2.67
C LEU A 66 -18.24 25.18 -3.85
N GLY A 67 -17.73 24.94 -5.06
CA GLY A 67 -18.12 25.70 -6.25
C GLY A 67 -19.58 25.49 -6.69
N PHE A 68 -20.18 24.35 -6.32
CA PHE A 68 -21.61 24.07 -6.55
C PHE A 68 -22.51 24.50 -5.37
N CYS A 69 -21.99 24.51 -4.14
CA CYS A 69 -22.71 24.90 -2.92
C CYS A 69 -22.59 26.39 -2.58
N LEU A 70 -21.45 27.04 -2.89
CA LEU A 70 -21.44 28.49 -3.06
C LEU A 70 -22.29 28.75 -4.29
N PRO A 71 -23.39 29.49 -4.14
CA PRO A 71 -24.27 29.75 -5.25
C PRO A 71 -23.47 30.44 -6.34
N ALA A 72 -23.90 30.22 -7.58
CA ALA A 72 -23.79 31.18 -8.65
C ALA A 72 -24.49 32.51 -8.25
N HIS A 73 -24.00 33.18 -7.19
CA HIS A 73 -24.54 34.44 -6.69
C HIS A 73 -23.59 35.60 -6.90
N ASP A 74 -22.27 35.38 -6.95
CA ASP A 74 -21.31 36.48 -7.18
C ASP A 74 -20.44 36.29 -8.45
N MET A 75 -20.65 35.21 -9.23
CA MET A 75 -19.90 34.95 -10.48
C MET A 75 -20.80 34.49 -11.65
N SER A 76 -22.08 34.86 -11.61
CA SER A 76 -22.91 34.98 -12.83
C SER A 76 -23.16 36.46 -13.16
N GLU A 77 -22.39 37.39 -12.59
CA GLU A 77 -22.62 38.83 -12.79
C GLU A 77 -21.50 39.55 -13.57
N LYS A 78 -20.47 38.85 -14.06
CA LYS A 78 -19.46 39.51 -14.92
C LYS A 78 -18.61 38.61 -15.82
N ILE A 79 -19.22 37.63 -16.48
CA ILE A 79 -18.68 37.08 -17.73
C ILE A 79 -19.76 37.01 -18.82
N GLY A 80 -20.64 38.02 -18.81
CA GLY A 80 -21.40 38.41 -19.97
C GLY A 80 -20.52 39.29 -20.86
N PHE A 81 -20.12 38.72 -21.98
CA PHE A 81 -19.58 39.39 -23.16
C PHE A 81 -20.22 40.78 -23.36
N ARG A 82 -19.42 41.84 -23.22
CA ARG A 82 -19.61 43.11 -23.94
C ARG A 82 -18.25 43.55 -24.47
#